data_AF-A0A934MBM4-F1
#
_entry.id   AF-A0A934MBM4-F1
#
_cell.length_a   1.000
_cell.length_b   1.000
_cell.length_c   1.000
_cell.angle_alpha   90.00
_cell.angle_beta   90.00
_cell.angle_gamma   90.00
#
_symmetry.space_group_name_H-M   'P 1'
#
loop_
_entity.id
_entity.type
_entity.pdbx_description
1 polymer ?
#
loop_
_entity_poly.entity_id
_entity_poly.type
_entity_poly.pdbx_seq_one_letter_code
_entity_poly.pdbx_strand_id
1 'polypeptide(L)'
;MLKSIFRAAAAIGALGLAPIAASAQTVDVLILQSDQDPNSLERGSQIQNGMLLEFQKVLNSPNVVSYMRQFGIEGMDVADEKAVILTNPGYDTTRTRRSDEELITLSRQIPGHSFDAIVLYTLYARAVPDPYTKISLLQASIQYRVLGRDGRFLGGDNMNLDTSGIPFTGCAAAVAGQQPDPYCVRQLVLDNVSRLAQDAANKIALQLAALVGRSAPAQPATTNAAIGGGGTSVPLTGSTGGACGNIPVTYIVSFEGVEGRQKNAIEEFMSSWACAMNLELQDDSLSTVSYRYKTTADRRRIVRNIRQMADMMGLIVETSLRGETEIAVETIGLRHN
;
A
#
# COMPACT_ATOMS: atom_id res chain seq x y z
N MET A 1 10.23 18.01 -84.34
CA MET A 1 9.83 16.96 -83.38
C MET A 1 10.37 17.35 -82.00
N LEU A 2 9.51 17.96 -81.18
CA LEU A 2 9.80 18.43 -79.82
C LEU A 2 9.47 17.32 -78.81
N LYS A 3 10.47 16.76 -78.14
CA LYS A 3 10.40 16.03 -76.86
C LYS A 3 11.76 16.33 -76.21
N SER A 4 11.87 16.98 -75.05
CA SER A 4 11.55 16.40 -73.75
C SER A 4 11.45 17.49 -72.68
N ILE A 5 10.51 17.29 -71.77
CA ILE A 5 9.99 18.25 -70.80
C ILE A 5 10.83 18.26 -69.51
N PHE A 6 11.19 19.47 -69.08
CA PHE A 6 11.65 19.82 -67.74
C PHE A 6 10.56 19.53 -66.69
N ARG A 7 10.83 18.67 -65.69
CA ARG A 7 10.17 18.68 -64.37
C ARG A 7 11.11 18.08 -63.31
N ALA A 8 11.90 18.93 -62.66
CA ALA A 8 12.49 18.64 -61.35
C ALA A 8 11.67 19.39 -60.31
N ALA A 9 10.69 18.69 -59.70
CA ALA A 9 9.88 19.22 -58.63
C ALA A 9 10.57 18.96 -57.28
N ALA A 10 10.61 20.01 -56.48
CA ALA A 10 11.22 20.08 -55.16
C ALA A 10 10.60 19.06 -54.18
N ALA A 11 11.45 18.23 -53.57
CA ALA A 11 11.14 17.45 -52.37
C ALA A 11 11.80 18.15 -51.17
N ILE A 12 11.12 19.16 -50.62
CA ILE A 12 11.52 19.84 -49.39
C ILE A 12 10.69 19.27 -48.24
N GLY A 13 11.39 18.67 -47.27
CA GLY A 13 11.10 18.86 -45.85
C GLY A 13 9.84 18.23 -45.28
N ALA A 14 9.88 16.92 -45.03
CA ALA A 14 9.15 16.30 -43.94
C ALA A 14 10.16 15.67 -42.97
N LEU A 15 10.88 16.53 -42.22
CA LEU A 15 11.57 16.11 -41.01
C LEU A 15 10.48 15.72 -40.01
N GLY A 16 10.24 14.41 -39.92
CA GLY A 16 9.35 13.83 -38.93
C GLY A 16 9.80 14.25 -37.54
N LEU A 17 8.96 15.03 -36.86
CA LEU A 17 8.95 15.11 -35.42
C LEU A 17 8.59 13.71 -34.92
N ALA A 18 9.60 12.89 -34.67
CA ALA A 18 9.40 11.67 -33.89
C ALA A 18 8.86 12.12 -32.53
N PRO A 19 7.70 11.61 -32.06
CA PRO A 19 7.30 11.84 -30.69
C PRO A 19 8.42 11.28 -29.82
N ILE A 20 9.07 12.15 -29.05
CA ILE A 20 9.96 11.74 -27.97
C ILE A 20 9.04 11.00 -27.01
N ALA A 21 9.09 9.66 -27.04
CA ALA A 21 8.48 8.85 -26.01
C ALA A 21 9.11 9.33 -24.70
N ALA A 22 8.30 9.98 -23.85
CA ALA A 22 8.68 10.24 -22.49
C ALA A 22 9.07 8.87 -21.91
N SER A 23 10.34 8.73 -21.51
CA SER A 23 10.81 7.51 -20.86
C SER A 23 9.88 7.27 -19.69
N ALA A 24 9.18 6.15 -19.72
CA ALA A 24 8.36 5.73 -18.62
C ALA A 24 9.24 5.70 -17.36
N GLN A 25 8.84 6.47 -16.35
CA GLN A 25 9.59 6.57 -15.12
C GLN A 25 9.27 5.30 -14.31
N THR A 26 10.24 4.40 -14.22
CA THR A 26 10.25 3.31 -13.24
C THR A 26 10.96 3.80 -11.99
N VAL A 27 10.52 3.33 -10.82
CA VAL A 27 11.17 3.63 -9.55
C VAL A 27 12.00 2.43 -9.13
N ASP A 28 13.30 2.62 -8.95
CA ASP A 28 14.21 1.55 -8.54
C ASP A 28 14.26 1.47 -7.02
N VAL A 29 13.80 0.34 -6.47
CA VAL A 29 13.69 0.10 -5.02
C VAL A 29 14.60 -1.04 -4.60
N LEU A 30 15.46 -0.79 -3.61
CA LEU A 30 16.31 -1.82 -3.00
C LEU A 30 15.77 -2.22 -1.63
N ILE A 31 15.51 -3.50 -1.41
CA ILE A 31 15.03 -4.02 -0.13
C ILE A 31 16.14 -4.79 0.59
N LEU A 32 16.47 -4.36 1.82
CA LEU A 32 17.54 -4.92 2.65
C LEU A 32 17.03 -5.25 4.05
N GLN A 33 17.55 -6.34 4.63
CA GLN A 33 17.30 -6.66 6.03
C GLN A 33 18.33 -6.02 6.94
N SER A 34 17.87 -5.27 7.94
CA SER A 34 18.68 -4.89 9.09
C SER A 34 18.56 -5.97 10.16
N ASP A 35 19.68 -6.63 10.45
CA ASP A 35 19.77 -7.71 11.45
C ASP A 35 20.72 -7.37 12.62
N GLN A 36 21.07 -6.09 12.81
CA GLN A 36 21.97 -5.63 13.87
C GLN A 36 21.51 -6.02 15.28
N ASP A 37 20.20 -5.97 15.53
CA ASP A 37 19.61 -6.29 16.83
C ASP A 37 19.72 -7.80 17.09
N PRO A 38 20.35 -8.24 18.20
CA PRO A 38 20.45 -9.66 18.54
C PRO A 38 19.09 -10.40 18.57
N ASN A 39 18.00 -9.69 18.85
CA ASN A 39 16.65 -10.25 18.95
C ASN A 39 15.92 -10.30 17.60
N SER A 40 16.44 -9.67 16.55
CA SER A 40 15.87 -9.78 15.21
C SER A 40 16.19 -11.15 14.60
N LEU A 41 15.34 -11.59 13.68
CA LEU A 41 15.58 -12.79 12.91
C LEU A 41 16.89 -12.69 12.12
N GLU A 42 17.59 -13.82 12.05
CA GLU A 42 18.86 -13.90 11.36
C GLU A 42 18.66 -13.92 9.85
N ARG A 43 19.64 -13.30 9.20
CA ARG A 43 19.80 -13.25 7.76
C ARG A 43 20.12 -14.65 7.20
N GLY A 44 19.66 -14.92 5.97
CA GLY A 44 19.76 -16.22 5.31
C GLY A 44 18.69 -17.24 5.72
N SER A 45 17.84 -16.91 6.70
CA SER A 45 16.78 -17.82 7.16
C SER A 45 15.71 -18.07 6.08
N GLN A 46 15.07 -19.24 6.13
CA GLN A 46 13.95 -19.56 5.22
C GLN A 46 12.79 -18.55 5.35
N ILE A 47 12.54 -18.08 6.57
CA ILE A 47 11.51 -17.08 6.87
C ILE A 47 11.84 -15.75 6.17
N GLN A 48 13.09 -15.27 6.27
CA GLN A 48 13.52 -14.07 5.54
C GLN A 48 13.32 -14.24 4.03
N ASN A 49 13.81 -15.35 3.47
CA ASN A 49 13.77 -15.56 2.01
C ASN A 49 12.33 -15.55 1.48
N GLY A 50 11.40 -16.19 2.21
CA GLY A 50 9.98 -16.16 1.86
C GLY A 50 9.38 -14.76 2.00
N MET A 51 9.77 -14.00 3.02
CA MET A 51 9.32 -12.63 3.20
C MET A 51 9.80 -11.70 2.06
N LEU A 52 11.06 -11.80 1.64
CA LEU A 52 11.61 -11.04 0.50
C LEU A 52 10.86 -11.35 -0.81
N LEU A 53 10.53 -12.62 -1.03
CA LEU A 53 9.75 -13.04 -2.20
C LEU A 53 8.35 -12.41 -2.20
N GLU A 54 7.70 -12.34 -1.04
CA GLU A 54 6.39 -11.69 -0.92
C GLU A 54 6.49 -10.17 -1.15
N PHE A 55 7.54 -9.51 -0.67
CA PHE A 55 7.77 -8.09 -1.00
C PHE A 55 7.85 -7.85 -2.51
N GLN A 56 8.66 -8.63 -3.22
CA GLN A 56 8.79 -8.54 -4.67
C GLN A 56 7.45 -8.79 -5.38
N LYS A 57 6.73 -9.83 -4.96
CA LYS A 57 5.42 -10.19 -5.53
C LYS A 57 4.38 -9.09 -5.37
N VAL A 58 4.32 -8.44 -4.20
CA VAL A 58 3.31 -7.42 -3.90
C VAL A 58 3.65 -6.10 -4.59
N LEU A 59 4.90 -5.66 -4.53
CA LEU A 59 5.33 -4.42 -5.17
C LEU A 59 5.23 -4.49 -6.70
N ASN A 60 5.46 -5.66 -7.29
CA ASN A 60 5.27 -5.90 -8.72
C ASN A 60 3.82 -6.30 -9.08
N SER A 61 2.90 -6.28 -8.12
CA SER A 61 1.52 -6.68 -8.37
C SER A 61 0.79 -5.67 -9.28
N PRO A 62 -0.17 -6.13 -10.12
CA PRO A 62 -0.92 -5.24 -11.00
C PRO A 62 -1.65 -4.11 -10.25
N ASN A 63 -2.10 -4.38 -9.02
CA ASN A 63 -2.82 -3.42 -8.19
C ASN A 63 -1.90 -2.23 -7.84
N VAL A 64 -0.72 -2.51 -7.31
CA VAL A 64 0.28 -1.48 -6.99
C VAL A 64 0.71 -0.72 -8.23
N VAL A 65 0.97 -1.42 -9.35
CA VAL A 65 1.36 -0.79 -10.63
C VAL A 65 0.25 0.14 -11.13
N SER A 66 -1.02 -0.28 -11.09
CA SER A 66 -2.15 0.54 -11.53
C SER A 66 -2.32 1.81 -10.69
N TYR A 67 -2.07 1.72 -9.39
CA TYR A 67 -2.07 2.87 -8.48
C TYR A 67 -0.92 3.82 -8.81
N MET A 68 0.31 3.31 -8.97
CA MET A 68 1.48 4.14 -9.29
C MET A 68 1.37 4.86 -10.64
N ARG A 69 0.69 4.28 -11.62
CA ARG A 69 0.39 4.94 -12.91
C ARG A 69 -0.42 6.21 -12.76
N GLN A 70 -1.25 6.34 -11.71
CA GLN A 70 -1.97 7.58 -11.42
C GLN A 70 -1.00 8.73 -11.08
N PHE A 71 0.19 8.40 -10.57
CA PHE A 71 1.27 9.34 -10.25
C PHE A 71 2.32 9.47 -11.37
N GLY A 72 2.05 8.90 -12.55
CA GLY A 72 2.95 8.98 -13.72
C GLY A 72 4.10 7.97 -13.71
N ILE A 73 4.05 6.96 -12.84
CA ILE A 73 5.09 5.93 -12.71
C ILE A 73 4.59 4.65 -13.40
N GLU A 74 5.39 4.08 -14.31
CA GLU A 74 4.95 2.89 -15.05
C GLU A 74 5.02 1.61 -14.22
N GLY A 75 5.93 1.58 -13.24
CA GLY A 75 6.10 0.48 -12.29
C GLY A 75 7.27 0.69 -11.35
N MET A 76 7.57 -0.32 -10.54
CA MET A 76 8.77 -0.39 -9.69
C MET A 76 9.67 -1.52 -10.19
N ASP A 77 10.98 -1.28 -10.16
CA ASP A 77 11.96 -2.37 -10.22
C ASP A 77 12.44 -2.65 -8.80
N VAL A 78 12.21 -3.87 -8.32
CA VAL A 78 12.48 -4.25 -6.93
C VAL A 78 13.67 -5.19 -6.90
N ALA A 79 14.81 -4.64 -6.49
CA ALA A 79 16.00 -5.42 -6.21
C ALA A 79 15.98 -5.93 -4.77
N ASP A 80 16.35 -7.20 -4.59
CA ASP A 80 16.72 -7.72 -3.28
C ASP A 80 18.24 -7.64 -3.07
N GLU A 81 18.65 -7.87 -1.83
CA GLU A 81 20.06 -7.87 -1.51
C GLU A 81 20.85 -8.97 -2.24
N LYS A 82 20.27 -10.14 -2.52
CA LYS A 82 21.01 -11.22 -3.20
C LYS A 82 21.33 -10.85 -4.64
N ALA A 83 20.41 -10.20 -5.35
CA ALA A 83 20.62 -9.70 -6.70
C ALA A 83 21.77 -8.68 -6.74
N VAL A 84 21.80 -7.79 -5.75
CA VAL A 84 22.87 -6.80 -5.58
C VAL A 84 24.23 -7.45 -5.29
N ILE A 85 24.25 -8.45 -4.41
CA ILE A 85 25.48 -9.15 -4.00
C ILE A 85 26.07 -9.94 -5.17
N LEU A 86 25.25 -10.66 -5.94
CA LEU A 86 25.73 -11.47 -7.07
C LEU A 86 26.46 -10.62 -8.12
N THR A 87 26.11 -9.34 -8.20
CA THR A 87 26.67 -8.39 -9.16
C THR A 87 27.95 -7.71 -8.63
N ASN A 88 28.27 -7.85 -7.34
CA ASN A 88 29.40 -7.21 -6.67
C ASN A 88 30.29 -8.21 -5.91
N PRO A 89 31.40 -8.69 -6.51
CA PRO A 89 32.25 -9.76 -5.96
C PRO A 89 33.08 -9.39 -4.70
N GLY A 90 32.80 -8.26 -4.05
CA GLY A 90 33.47 -7.80 -2.83
C GLY A 90 32.64 -7.91 -1.55
N TYR A 91 31.39 -8.38 -1.63
CA TYR A 91 30.48 -8.41 -0.49
C TYR A 91 30.40 -9.80 0.16
N ASP A 92 30.67 -9.87 1.46
CA ASP A 92 30.65 -11.12 2.21
C ASP A 92 29.20 -11.56 2.52
N THR A 93 28.69 -12.58 1.83
CA THR A 93 27.34 -13.11 2.06
C THR A 93 27.15 -13.81 3.40
N THR A 94 28.24 -14.20 4.06
CA THR A 94 28.21 -15.01 5.28
C THR A 94 28.12 -14.17 6.54
N ARG A 95 28.37 -12.86 6.41
CA ARG A 95 28.31 -11.93 7.54
C ARG A 95 26.86 -11.66 7.94
N THR A 96 26.55 -11.94 9.19
CA THR A 96 25.28 -11.60 9.86
C THR A 96 25.46 -10.39 10.77
N ARG A 97 24.35 -9.86 11.28
CA ARG A 97 24.29 -8.73 12.23
C ARG A 97 24.87 -7.42 11.66
N ARG A 98 24.38 -7.01 10.50
CA ARG A 98 24.77 -5.76 9.84
C ARG A 98 24.02 -4.56 10.38
N SER A 99 24.74 -3.47 10.60
CA SER A 99 24.12 -2.19 10.94
C SER A 99 23.53 -1.50 9.72
N ASP A 100 22.62 -0.57 9.98
CA ASP A 100 21.97 0.19 8.91
C ASP A 100 22.97 1.03 8.12
N GLU A 101 23.99 1.58 8.78
CA GLU A 101 25.03 2.39 8.13
C GLU A 101 25.83 1.56 7.14
N GLU A 102 26.12 0.30 7.47
CA GLU A 102 26.77 -0.64 6.56
C GLU A 102 25.89 -0.91 5.32
N LEU A 103 24.60 -1.16 5.52
CA LEU A 103 23.65 -1.45 4.45
C LEU A 103 23.41 -0.23 3.54
N ILE A 104 23.35 0.97 4.12
CA ILE A 104 23.24 2.22 3.36
C ILE A 104 24.54 2.45 2.58
N THR A 105 25.69 2.22 3.19
CA THR A 105 26.98 2.36 2.50
C THR A 105 27.08 1.37 1.33
N LEU A 106 26.63 0.13 1.52
CA LEU A 106 26.54 -0.86 0.46
C LEU A 106 25.68 -0.37 -0.69
N SER A 107 24.46 0.09 -0.41
CA SER A 107 23.52 0.54 -1.44
C SER A 107 24.09 1.63 -2.35
N ARG A 108 25.02 2.45 -1.83
CA ARG A 108 25.69 3.54 -2.56
C ARG A 108 26.92 3.08 -3.35
N GLN A 109 27.52 1.96 -2.97
CA GLN A 109 28.74 1.44 -3.58
C GLN A 109 28.48 0.53 -4.80
N ILE A 110 27.21 0.26 -5.11
CA ILE A 110 26.81 -0.59 -6.22
C ILE A 110 27.09 0.13 -7.54
N PRO A 111 28.05 -0.32 -8.35
CA PRO A 111 28.38 0.33 -9.61
C PRO A 111 27.25 0.16 -10.61
N GLY A 112 26.86 1.24 -11.30
CA GLY A 112 25.91 1.20 -12.41
C GLY A 112 24.42 1.13 -12.03
N HIS A 113 24.09 0.99 -10.74
CA HIS A 113 22.71 1.07 -10.26
C HIS A 113 22.57 2.23 -9.26
N SER A 114 21.62 3.12 -9.52
CA SER A 114 21.22 4.14 -8.53
C SER A 114 19.79 3.86 -8.12
N PHE A 115 19.60 3.37 -6.89
CA PHE A 115 18.27 3.20 -6.34
C PHE A 115 17.68 4.55 -5.94
N ASP A 116 16.39 4.74 -6.25
CA ASP A 116 15.63 5.93 -5.86
C ASP A 116 15.20 5.83 -4.40
N ALA A 117 14.88 4.62 -3.95
CA ALA A 117 14.52 4.32 -2.58
C ALA A 117 15.18 3.05 -2.06
N ILE A 118 15.55 3.06 -0.79
CA ILE A 118 16.10 1.94 -0.06
C ILE A 118 15.16 1.63 1.09
N VAL A 119 14.64 0.41 1.13
CA VAL A 119 13.78 -0.10 2.20
C VAL A 119 14.64 -0.95 3.12
N LEU A 120 14.86 -0.50 4.34
CA LEU A 120 15.45 -1.30 5.40
C LEU A 120 14.32 -1.86 6.27
N TYR A 121 14.30 -3.16 6.49
CA TYR A 121 13.35 -3.79 7.41
C TYR A 121 14.07 -4.60 8.47
N THR A 122 13.48 -4.67 9.66
CA THR A 122 13.89 -5.53 10.77
C THR A 122 12.69 -6.40 11.15
N LEU A 123 12.92 -7.71 11.19
CA LEU A 123 11.89 -8.69 11.50
C LEU A 123 12.15 -9.28 12.87
N TYR A 124 11.13 -9.23 13.73
CA TYR A 124 11.13 -9.86 15.04
C TYR A 124 10.11 -10.97 15.05
N ALA A 125 10.44 -12.11 15.65
CA ALA A 125 9.52 -13.20 15.86
C ALA A 125 9.86 -13.92 17.16
N ARG A 126 8.88 -14.06 18.05
CA ARG A 126 9.02 -14.79 19.30
C ARG A 126 7.79 -15.60 19.63
N ALA A 127 7.99 -16.70 20.34
CA ALA A 127 6.92 -17.47 20.94
C ALA A 127 6.76 -17.04 22.41
N VAL A 128 5.58 -16.55 22.78
CA VAL A 128 5.25 -16.15 24.15
C VAL A 128 4.20 -17.11 24.71
N PRO A 129 4.46 -17.81 25.81
CA PRO A 129 3.47 -18.70 26.41
C PRO A 129 2.32 -17.88 27.00
N ASP A 130 1.09 -18.24 26.64
CA ASP A 130 -0.10 -17.65 27.24
C ASP A 130 -0.25 -18.14 28.70
N PRO A 131 -0.44 -17.22 29.67
CA PRO A 131 -0.43 -17.58 31.09
C PRO A 131 -1.58 -18.51 31.48
N TYR A 132 -2.71 -18.46 30.77
CA TYR A 132 -3.94 -19.17 31.10
C TYR A 132 -4.06 -20.50 30.34
N THR A 133 -3.84 -20.47 29.03
CA THR A 133 -4.04 -21.64 28.15
C THR A 133 -2.79 -22.52 28.05
N LYS A 134 -1.62 -22.01 28.47
CA LYS A 134 -0.30 -22.66 28.27
C LYS A 134 0.05 -22.96 26.81
N ILE A 135 -0.71 -22.40 25.87
CA ILE A 135 -0.44 -22.45 24.45
C ILE A 135 0.55 -21.32 24.15
N SER A 136 1.58 -21.62 23.35
CA SER A 136 2.46 -20.57 22.86
C SER A 136 1.71 -19.70 21.85
N LEU A 137 1.92 -18.38 21.91
CA LEU A 137 1.44 -17.40 20.95
C LEU A 137 2.63 -16.89 20.14
N LEU A 138 2.50 -16.86 18.82
CA LEU A 138 3.43 -16.20 17.92
C LEU A 138 3.20 -14.69 17.97
N GLN A 139 4.21 -13.97 18.46
CA GLN A 139 4.32 -12.53 18.32
C GLN A 139 5.43 -12.23 17.31
N ALA A 140 5.03 -11.92 16.08
CA ALA A 140 5.92 -11.42 15.05
C ALA A 140 5.62 -9.95 14.80
N SER A 141 6.66 -9.17 14.52
CA SER A 141 6.54 -7.78 14.15
C SER A 141 7.56 -7.39 13.10
N ILE A 142 7.15 -6.58 12.13
CA ILE A 142 8.04 -5.99 11.12
C ILE A 142 8.17 -4.50 11.41
N GLN A 143 9.40 -4.03 11.48
CA GLN A 143 9.70 -2.60 11.46
C GLN A 143 10.36 -2.29 10.13
N TYR A 144 9.95 -1.24 9.45
CA TYR A 144 10.60 -0.83 8.22
C TYR A 144 10.75 0.68 8.13
N ARG A 145 11.77 1.08 7.38
CA ARG A 145 12.10 2.45 7.05
C ARG A 145 12.49 2.54 5.59
N VAL A 146 11.97 3.56 4.94
CA VAL A 146 12.24 3.92 3.57
C VAL A 146 13.16 5.13 3.60
N LEU A 147 14.29 5.00 2.92
CA LEU A 147 15.29 6.04 2.77
C LEU A 147 15.35 6.43 1.29
N GLY A 148 15.52 7.71 1.02
CA GLY A 148 15.76 8.20 -0.33
C GLY A 148 17.19 7.95 -0.76
N ARG A 149 17.45 8.18 -2.05
CA ARG A 149 18.80 8.18 -2.63
C ARG A 149 19.79 9.06 -1.85
N ASP A 150 19.33 10.18 -1.30
CA ASP A 150 20.12 11.10 -0.46
C ASP A 150 20.38 10.58 0.96
N GLY A 151 19.76 9.45 1.33
CA GLY A 151 19.75 8.91 2.68
C GLY A 151 18.75 9.61 3.61
N ARG A 152 17.90 10.50 3.09
CA ARG A 152 16.86 11.14 3.89
C ARG A 152 15.76 10.14 4.19
N PHE A 153 15.25 10.18 5.41
CA PHE A 153 14.07 9.40 5.78
C PHE A 153 12.86 9.86 4.96
N LEU A 154 12.23 8.91 4.26
CA LEU A 154 11.09 9.13 3.39
C LEU A 154 9.78 8.66 4.03
N GLY A 155 9.85 7.64 4.87
CA GLY A 155 8.71 7.06 5.56
C GLY A 155 9.10 5.79 6.29
N GLY A 156 8.23 5.29 7.15
CA GLY A 156 8.46 4.05 7.89
C GLY A 156 7.31 3.74 8.81
N ASP A 157 7.22 2.49 9.22
CA ASP A 157 6.29 2.03 10.25
C ASP A 157 7.09 1.22 11.27
N ASN A 158 7.10 1.72 12.50
CA ASN A 158 7.78 1.10 13.63
C ASN A 158 6.80 0.58 14.70
N MET A 159 5.49 0.75 14.51
CA MET A 159 4.53 0.61 15.60
C MET A 159 3.31 -0.27 15.32
N ASN A 160 3.05 -0.67 14.06
CA ASN A 160 1.72 -1.21 13.72
C ASN A 160 1.68 -2.42 12.76
N LEU A 161 2.80 -3.12 12.58
CA LEU A 161 2.82 -4.38 11.82
C LEU A 161 3.22 -5.52 12.73
N ASP A 162 2.24 -6.03 13.48
CA ASP A 162 2.42 -7.14 14.40
C ASP A 162 1.31 -8.19 14.24
N THR A 163 1.54 -9.39 14.75
CA THR A 163 0.56 -10.48 14.73
C THR A 163 -0.36 -10.53 15.96
N SER A 164 -0.23 -9.59 16.91
CA SER A 164 -1.00 -9.46 18.15
C SER A 164 -1.18 -10.76 18.96
N GLY A 165 -0.29 -11.74 18.77
CA GLY A 165 -0.34 -13.06 19.40
C GLY A 165 -1.23 -14.06 18.67
N ILE A 166 -0.66 -14.81 17.73
CA ILE A 166 -1.38 -15.88 17.01
C ILE A 166 -1.12 -17.21 17.71
N PRO A 167 -2.14 -17.96 18.13
CA PRO A 167 -1.94 -19.23 18.79
C PRO A 167 -1.26 -20.23 17.86
N PHE A 168 -0.24 -20.92 18.37
CA PHE A 168 0.28 -22.11 17.70
C PHE A 168 -0.82 -23.19 17.71
N THR A 169 -1.14 -23.73 16.53
CA THR A 169 -2.19 -24.75 16.35
C THR A 169 -1.66 -25.98 15.61
N GLY A 170 -2.39 -27.09 15.68
CA GLY A 170 -2.03 -28.33 14.97
C GLY A 170 -0.65 -28.86 15.34
N CYS A 171 0.13 -29.30 14.35
CA CYS A 171 1.49 -29.81 14.52
C CYS A 171 2.51 -28.75 14.97
N ALA A 172 2.15 -27.46 14.92
CA ALA A 172 2.99 -26.38 15.45
C ALA A 172 2.71 -26.12 16.94
N ALA A 173 1.64 -26.68 17.51
CA ALA A 173 1.30 -26.55 18.91
C ALA A 173 2.04 -27.59 19.76
N ALA A 174 2.56 -27.15 20.91
CA ALA A 174 3.02 -28.06 21.96
C ALA A 174 1.80 -28.53 22.76
N VAL A 175 1.27 -29.72 22.46
CA VAL A 175 0.11 -30.29 23.16
C VAL A 175 0.53 -31.54 23.92
N ALA A 176 0.12 -31.66 25.19
CA ALA A 176 0.27 -32.87 26.00
C ALA A 176 1.70 -33.45 26.09
N GLY A 177 2.73 -32.58 26.11
CA GLY A 177 4.13 -33.00 26.23
C GLY A 177 4.80 -33.40 24.92
N GLN A 178 4.09 -33.35 23.80
CA GLN A 178 4.67 -33.52 22.47
C GLN A 178 5.37 -32.22 22.04
N GLN A 179 6.63 -32.34 21.60
CA GLN A 179 7.37 -31.21 21.05
C GLN A 179 6.75 -30.79 19.71
N PRO A 180 6.65 -29.49 19.43
CA PRO A 180 6.10 -29.00 18.17
C PRO A 180 7.01 -29.38 17.01
N ASP A 181 6.42 -29.72 15.86
CA ASP A 181 7.18 -30.03 14.66
C ASP A 181 7.88 -28.76 14.15
N PRO A 182 9.23 -28.74 14.04
CA PRO A 182 9.97 -27.58 13.55
C PRO A 182 9.53 -27.13 12.15
N TYR A 183 9.08 -28.03 11.30
CA TYR A 183 8.59 -27.70 9.96
C TYR A 183 7.27 -26.93 10.03
N CYS A 184 6.32 -27.42 10.82
CA CYS A 184 5.03 -26.75 11.00
C CYS A 184 5.16 -25.38 11.67
N VAL A 185 6.06 -25.26 12.65
CA VAL A 185 6.37 -23.97 13.27
C VAL A 185 6.90 -22.98 12.24
N ARG A 186 7.85 -23.40 11.39
CA ARG A 186 8.41 -22.53 10.34
C ARG A 186 7.35 -22.12 9.33
N GLN A 187 6.48 -23.05 8.91
CA GLN A 187 5.42 -22.74 7.96
C GLN A 187 4.43 -21.75 8.55
N LEU A 188 3.98 -21.96 9.79
CA LEU A 188 3.07 -21.02 10.47
C LEU A 188 3.70 -19.64 10.61
N VAL A 189 4.98 -19.56 11.01
CA VAL A 189 5.69 -18.29 11.11
C VAL A 189 5.79 -17.62 9.74
N LEU A 190 6.15 -18.37 8.71
CA LEU A 190 6.26 -17.86 7.35
C LEU A 190 4.93 -17.34 6.80
N ASP A 191 3.82 -18.05 7.00
CA ASP A 191 2.51 -17.64 6.52
C ASP A 191 2.08 -16.31 7.16
N ASN A 192 2.34 -16.13 8.45
CA ASN A 192 1.99 -14.92 9.17
C ASN A 192 2.93 -13.75 8.88
N VAL A 193 4.24 -14.01 8.78
CA VAL A 193 5.22 -13.01 8.37
C VAL A 193 5.00 -12.56 6.92
N SER A 194 4.58 -13.48 6.04
CA SER A 194 4.19 -13.16 4.66
C SER A 194 3.02 -12.18 4.60
N ARG A 195 2.01 -12.33 5.45
CA ARG A 195 0.91 -11.36 5.56
C ARG A 195 1.41 -9.99 6.03
N LEU A 196 2.25 -9.96 7.06
CA LEU A 196 2.87 -8.71 7.51
C LEU A 196 3.70 -8.05 6.40
N ALA A 197 4.41 -8.84 5.59
CA ALA A 197 5.19 -8.35 4.45
C ALA A 197 4.28 -7.76 3.36
N GLN A 198 3.12 -8.38 3.09
CA GLN A 198 2.13 -7.84 2.15
C GLN A 198 1.62 -6.47 2.60
N ASP A 199 1.26 -6.33 3.87
CA ASP A 199 0.81 -5.06 4.42
C ASP A 199 1.92 -4.00 4.45
N ALA A 200 3.14 -4.40 4.82
CA ALA A 200 4.32 -3.53 4.74
C ALA A 200 4.56 -3.05 3.30
N ALA A 201 4.53 -3.95 2.33
CA ALA A 201 4.75 -3.66 0.92
C ALA A 201 3.70 -2.69 0.37
N ASN A 202 2.42 -2.91 0.70
CA ASN A 202 1.34 -1.98 0.32
C ASN A 202 1.56 -0.59 0.90
N LYS A 203 1.90 -0.49 2.19
CA LYS A 203 2.21 0.80 2.84
C LYS A 203 3.43 1.47 2.21
N ILE A 204 4.48 0.73 1.90
CA ILE A 204 5.69 1.24 1.23
C ILE A 204 5.31 1.79 -0.15
N ALA A 205 4.53 1.05 -0.94
CA ALA A 205 4.09 1.50 -2.25
C ALA A 205 3.31 2.82 -2.18
N LEU A 206 2.39 2.95 -1.22
CA LEU A 206 1.65 4.19 -0.97
C LEU A 206 2.59 5.35 -0.60
N GLN A 207 3.56 5.11 0.29
CA GLN A 207 4.55 6.11 0.69
C GLN A 207 5.43 6.57 -0.47
N LEU A 208 5.90 5.63 -1.30
CA LEU A 208 6.73 5.94 -2.47
C LEU A 208 5.97 6.71 -3.54
N ALA A 209 4.74 6.31 -3.86
CA ALA A 209 3.90 7.02 -4.82
C ALA A 209 3.63 8.47 -4.38
N ALA A 210 3.35 8.69 -3.09
CA ALA A 210 3.12 10.02 -2.53
C ALA A 210 4.35 10.94 -2.63
N LEU A 211 5.56 10.37 -2.63
CA LEU A 211 6.81 11.14 -2.73
C LEU A 211 7.12 11.50 -4.17
N VAL A 212 6.98 10.55 -5.09
CA VAL A 212 7.25 10.77 -6.52
C VAL A 212 6.23 11.74 -7.13
N GLY A 213 4.96 11.66 -6.71
CA GLY A 213 3.92 12.60 -7.09
C GLY A 213 4.18 14.06 -6.67
N ARG A 214 5.04 14.30 -5.67
CA ARG A 214 5.46 15.66 -5.26
C ARG A 214 6.63 16.21 -6.07
N SER A 215 7.46 15.34 -6.65
CA SER A 215 8.63 15.70 -7.45
C SER A 215 8.35 15.83 -8.95
N ALA A 216 7.19 15.36 -9.44
CA ALA A 216 6.74 15.71 -10.77
C ALA A 216 6.53 17.24 -10.83
N PRO A 217 7.05 17.95 -11.85
CA PRO A 217 6.71 19.35 -12.03
C PRO A 217 5.20 19.42 -12.13
N ALA A 218 4.58 20.25 -11.28
CA ALA A 218 3.16 20.53 -11.34
C ALA A 218 2.81 20.79 -12.81
N GLN A 219 2.15 19.81 -13.45
CA GLN A 219 1.50 20.09 -14.72
C GLN A 219 0.59 21.28 -14.41
N PRO A 220 0.70 22.40 -15.14
CA PRO A 220 -0.21 23.51 -14.93
C PRO A 220 -1.59 22.91 -15.10
N ALA A 221 -2.40 23.01 -14.04
CA ALA A 221 -3.81 22.67 -14.09
C ALA A 221 -4.37 23.38 -15.31
N THR A 222 -4.64 22.62 -16.36
CA THR A 222 -5.29 23.13 -17.55
C THR A 222 -6.69 23.49 -17.10
N THR A 223 -6.85 24.78 -16.81
CA THR A 223 -8.06 25.57 -16.96
C THR A 223 -9.34 24.74 -17.01
N ASN A 224 -10.04 24.72 -15.87
CA ASN A 224 -11.50 24.74 -15.76
C ASN A 224 -12.23 24.43 -17.07
N ALA A 225 -12.48 23.15 -17.32
CA ALA A 225 -13.57 22.77 -18.21
C ALA A 225 -14.86 23.30 -17.56
N ALA A 226 -15.36 24.35 -18.19
CA ALA A 226 -16.51 25.13 -17.77
C ALA A 226 -17.69 24.23 -17.39
N ILE A 227 -18.11 24.34 -16.14
CA ILE A 227 -19.52 24.18 -15.75
C ILE A 227 -20.25 25.36 -16.41
N GLY A 228 -20.64 25.16 -17.68
CA GLY A 228 -21.57 26.02 -18.38
C GLY A 228 -22.97 25.75 -17.88
N GLY A 229 -23.57 26.74 -17.22
CA GLY A 229 -24.98 26.70 -16.84
C GLY A 229 -25.88 26.57 -18.06
N GLY A 230 -26.73 25.54 -18.04
CA GLY A 230 -27.93 25.43 -18.86
C GLY A 230 -29.07 25.06 -17.91
N GLY A 231 -29.86 26.06 -17.52
CA GLY A 231 -31.03 25.85 -16.68
C GLY A 231 -32.10 25.05 -17.41
N THR A 232 -32.54 23.96 -16.79
CA THR A 232 -33.88 23.41 -16.95
C THR A 232 -34.42 23.08 -15.57
N SER A 233 -35.19 24.02 -15.04
CA SER A 233 -36.09 23.84 -13.91
C SER A 233 -37.26 22.92 -14.31
N VAL A 234 -37.35 21.72 -13.77
CA VAL A 234 -38.60 20.93 -13.65
C VAL A 234 -38.43 19.88 -12.52
N PRO A 235 -39.50 19.47 -11.81
CA PRO A 235 -40.07 20.12 -10.65
C PRO A 235 -39.78 19.35 -9.34
N LEU A 236 -39.88 20.06 -8.22
CA LEU A 236 -40.16 19.46 -6.91
C LEU A 236 -41.47 18.67 -7.01
N THR A 237 -41.40 17.35 -6.90
CA THR A 237 -42.47 16.55 -6.30
C THR A 237 -42.07 16.26 -4.87
N GLY A 238 -42.78 16.90 -3.95
CA GLY A 238 -42.59 16.73 -2.52
C GLY A 238 -42.83 15.29 -2.09
N SER A 239 -41.92 14.79 -1.26
CA SER A 239 -42.26 13.85 -0.21
C SER A 239 -41.67 14.42 1.08
N THR A 240 -42.52 15.18 1.78
CA THR A 240 -42.39 15.44 3.21
C THR A 240 -42.50 14.09 3.93
N GLY A 241 -41.37 13.51 4.31
CA GLY A 241 -41.29 12.31 5.14
C GLY A 241 -39.89 12.26 5.74
N GLY A 242 -39.78 12.01 7.04
CA GLY A 242 -38.55 12.18 7.83
C GLY A 242 -37.27 11.68 7.14
N ALA A 243 -36.13 12.29 7.47
CA ALA A 243 -34.83 12.10 6.82
C ALA A 243 -34.29 10.64 6.82
N CYS A 244 -35.04 9.69 7.38
CA CYS A 244 -34.79 8.26 7.51
C CYS A 244 -35.94 7.40 6.93
N GLY A 245 -36.74 7.93 6.00
CA GLY A 245 -37.99 7.31 5.52
C GLY A 245 -37.87 6.26 4.42
N ASN A 246 -36.66 5.87 4.00
CA ASN A 246 -36.48 4.86 2.95
C ASN A 246 -36.52 3.44 3.51
N ILE A 247 -36.81 2.47 2.64
CA ILE A 247 -36.68 1.04 2.95
C ILE A 247 -35.23 0.76 3.38
N PRO A 248 -34.98 0.01 4.46
CA PRO A 248 -33.62 -0.29 4.91
C PRO A 248 -32.80 -0.98 3.81
N VAL A 249 -31.69 -0.36 3.41
CA VAL A 249 -30.72 -0.91 2.47
C VAL A 249 -29.43 -1.22 3.22
N THR A 250 -28.78 -2.32 2.84
CA THR A 250 -27.47 -2.70 3.37
C THR A 250 -26.40 -2.33 2.37
N TYR A 251 -25.45 -1.50 2.81
CA TYR A 251 -24.26 -1.15 2.06
C TYR A 251 -23.04 -1.88 2.62
N ILE A 252 -22.10 -2.23 1.76
CA ILE A 252 -20.75 -2.64 2.16
C ILE A 252 -19.85 -1.41 2.00
N VAL A 253 -19.32 -0.92 3.11
CA VAL A 253 -18.42 0.23 3.12
C VAL A 253 -17.02 -0.27 3.44
N SER A 254 -16.13 -0.27 2.46
CA SER A 254 -14.73 -0.65 2.63
C SER A 254 -13.87 0.60 2.76
N PHE A 255 -13.04 0.65 3.79
CA PHE A 255 -12.03 1.68 3.98
C PHE A 255 -10.67 1.05 3.74
N GLU A 256 -9.92 1.58 2.78
CA GLU A 256 -8.56 1.15 2.42
C GLU A 256 -7.56 2.22 2.87
N GLY A 257 -6.45 1.80 3.49
CA GLY A 257 -5.35 2.67 3.95
C GLY A 257 -5.52 3.27 5.36
N VAL A 258 -6.52 2.82 6.13
CA VAL A 258 -6.83 3.36 7.48
C VAL A 258 -5.99 2.70 8.59
N GLU A 259 -5.50 3.52 9.51
CA GLU A 259 -4.71 3.10 10.68
C GLU A 259 -5.60 2.48 11.78
N GLY A 260 -5.05 1.58 12.61
CA GLY A 260 -5.80 0.93 13.70
C GLY A 260 -6.56 1.88 14.64
N ARG A 261 -6.00 3.05 14.99
CA ARG A 261 -6.71 4.06 15.81
C ARG A 261 -7.86 4.73 15.07
N GLN A 262 -7.73 4.85 13.75
CA GLN A 262 -8.75 5.43 12.89
C GLN A 262 -9.93 4.49 12.71
N LYS A 263 -9.72 3.16 12.75
CA LYS A 263 -10.79 2.16 12.68
C LYS A 263 -11.85 2.35 13.77
N ASN A 264 -11.42 2.49 15.03
CA ASN A 264 -12.32 2.72 16.16
C ASN A 264 -13.09 4.03 16.02
N ALA A 265 -12.42 5.10 15.57
CA ALA A 265 -13.06 6.39 15.33
C ALA A 265 -14.09 6.31 14.19
N ILE A 266 -13.77 5.60 13.10
CA ILE A 266 -14.68 5.37 11.97
C ILE A 266 -15.93 4.62 12.45
N GLU A 267 -15.78 3.58 13.26
CA GLU A 267 -16.92 2.83 13.81
C GLU A 267 -17.81 3.72 14.70
N GLU A 268 -17.21 4.54 15.57
CA GLU A 268 -17.93 5.51 16.40
C GLU A 268 -18.67 6.56 15.56
N PHE A 269 -18.02 7.10 14.52
CA PHE A 269 -18.67 8.06 13.62
C PHE A 269 -19.80 7.41 12.83
N MET A 270 -19.59 6.23 12.25
CA MET A 270 -20.61 5.53 11.46
C MET A 270 -21.83 5.14 12.29
N SER A 271 -21.62 4.71 13.54
CA SER A 271 -22.72 4.40 14.46
C SER A 271 -23.48 5.66 14.93
N SER A 272 -22.82 6.82 14.95
CA SER A 272 -23.45 8.11 15.31
C SER A 272 -24.29 8.75 14.19
N TRP A 273 -24.21 8.24 12.95
CA TRP A 273 -24.93 8.84 11.83
C TRP A 273 -26.44 8.68 11.96
N ALA A 274 -27.16 9.77 11.71
CA ALA A 274 -28.62 9.73 11.64
C ALA A 274 -29.08 8.70 10.59
N CYS A 275 -30.05 7.86 10.96
CA CYS A 275 -30.61 6.75 10.17
C CYS A 275 -29.71 5.50 10.06
N ALA A 276 -28.62 5.42 10.82
CA ALA A 276 -27.92 4.15 11.04
C ALA A 276 -28.85 3.19 11.78
N MET A 277 -28.95 1.94 11.31
CA MET A 277 -29.71 0.89 12.00
C MET A 277 -28.78 -0.16 12.59
N ASN A 278 -27.85 -0.66 11.78
CA ASN A 278 -26.88 -1.64 12.22
C ASN A 278 -25.54 -1.42 11.50
N LEU A 279 -24.45 -1.62 12.22
CA LEU A 279 -23.08 -1.60 11.72
C LEU A 279 -22.43 -2.90 12.19
N GLU A 280 -22.06 -3.75 11.24
CA GLU A 280 -21.39 -5.02 11.52
C GLU A 280 -20.03 -5.00 10.84
N LEU A 281 -18.98 -5.34 11.58
CA LEU A 281 -17.65 -5.54 11.03
C LEU A 281 -17.68 -6.82 10.18
N GLN A 282 -17.47 -6.68 8.87
CA GLN A 282 -17.51 -7.80 7.93
C GLN A 282 -16.13 -8.40 7.72
N ASP A 283 -15.11 -7.55 7.59
CA ASP A 283 -13.72 -7.96 7.43
C ASP A 283 -12.82 -6.92 8.08
N ASP A 284 -11.78 -7.39 8.77
CA ASP A 284 -10.77 -6.56 9.42
C ASP A 284 -9.39 -7.05 9.02
N SER A 285 -8.76 -6.29 8.14
CA SER A 285 -7.39 -6.48 7.69
C SER A 285 -6.54 -5.29 8.14
N LEU A 286 -5.22 -5.46 8.20
CA LEU A 286 -4.30 -4.44 8.68
C LEU A 286 -4.35 -3.12 7.90
N SER A 287 -4.74 -3.18 6.61
CA SER A 287 -4.83 -2.02 5.72
C SER A 287 -6.25 -1.76 5.18
N THR A 288 -7.18 -2.71 5.36
CA THR A 288 -8.56 -2.58 4.87
C THR A 288 -9.53 -2.97 5.97
N VAL A 289 -10.55 -2.16 6.22
CA VAL A 289 -11.67 -2.52 7.09
C VAL A 289 -12.96 -2.41 6.31
N SER A 290 -13.78 -3.45 6.35
CA SER A 290 -15.08 -3.44 5.68
C SER A 290 -16.21 -3.57 6.69
N TYR A 291 -17.18 -2.67 6.57
CA TYR A 291 -18.36 -2.66 7.41
C TYR A 291 -19.59 -2.93 6.57
N ARG A 292 -20.42 -3.85 7.06
CA ARG A 292 -21.78 -4.01 6.59
C ARG A 292 -22.66 -2.99 7.32
N TYR A 293 -23.03 -1.95 6.61
CA TYR A 293 -23.78 -0.82 7.13
C TYR A 293 -25.24 -0.84 6.64
N LYS A 294 -26.17 -1.11 7.57
CA LYS A 294 -27.61 -1.10 7.30
C LYS A 294 -28.20 0.24 7.68
N THR A 295 -28.84 0.93 6.73
CA THR A 295 -29.38 2.27 6.93
C THR A 295 -30.64 2.52 6.11
N THR A 296 -31.47 3.45 6.56
CA THR A 296 -32.58 4.01 5.78
C THR A 296 -32.21 5.34 5.12
N ALA A 297 -30.93 5.74 5.19
CA ALA A 297 -30.42 6.92 4.50
C ALA A 297 -30.16 6.64 3.02
N ASP A 298 -30.38 7.66 2.18
CA ASP A 298 -29.97 7.62 0.77
C ASP A 298 -28.46 7.54 0.61
N ARG A 299 -28.02 6.83 -0.44
CA ARG A 299 -26.60 6.70 -0.83
C ARG A 299 -25.85 8.04 -0.86
N ARG A 300 -26.46 9.11 -1.37
CA ARG A 300 -25.85 10.46 -1.43
C ARG A 300 -25.55 11.04 -0.05
N ARG A 301 -26.34 10.68 0.96
CA ARG A 301 -26.14 11.12 2.34
C ARG A 301 -25.00 10.35 3.00
N ILE A 302 -24.91 9.05 2.74
CA ILE A 302 -23.81 8.20 3.23
C ILE A 302 -22.47 8.74 2.71
N VAL A 303 -22.35 9.00 1.41
CA VAL A 303 -21.12 9.57 0.82
C VAL A 303 -20.77 10.94 1.41
N ARG A 304 -21.77 11.78 1.69
CA ARG A 304 -21.57 13.08 2.34
C ARG A 304 -21.06 12.92 3.78
N ASN A 305 -21.65 12.01 4.54
CA ASN A 305 -21.24 11.73 5.91
C ASN A 305 -19.81 11.16 5.97
N ILE A 306 -19.45 10.28 5.03
CA ILE A 306 -18.08 9.75 4.89
C ILE A 306 -17.09 10.89 4.66
N ARG A 307 -17.40 11.84 3.76
CA ARG A 307 -16.54 13.01 3.51
C ARG A 307 -16.41 13.90 4.74
N GLN A 308 -17.51 14.16 5.44
CA GLN A 308 -17.49 14.95 6.68
C GLN A 308 -16.68 14.26 7.79
N MET A 309 -16.84 12.95 7.93
CA MET A 309 -16.05 12.14 8.87
C MET A 309 -14.56 12.23 8.53
N ALA A 310 -14.19 12.03 7.27
CA ALA A 310 -12.81 12.14 6.82
C ALA A 310 -12.23 13.55 7.07
N ASP A 311 -13.00 14.60 6.77
CA ASP A 311 -12.62 15.99 7.07
C ASP A 311 -12.37 16.20 8.58
N MET A 312 -13.23 15.68 9.45
CA MET A 312 -13.06 15.78 10.91
C MET A 312 -11.86 14.98 11.43
N MET A 313 -11.53 13.85 10.78
CA MET A 313 -10.38 13.02 11.10
C MET A 313 -9.07 13.54 10.49
N GLY A 314 -9.11 14.59 9.67
CA GLY A 314 -7.93 15.10 8.95
C GLY A 314 -7.45 14.17 7.83
N LEU A 315 -8.33 13.31 7.31
CA LEU A 315 -8.05 12.37 6.23
C LEU A 315 -8.52 12.93 4.90
N ILE A 316 -7.70 12.76 3.86
CA ILE A 316 -8.12 12.97 2.49
C ILE A 316 -8.60 11.63 1.97
N VAL A 317 -9.89 11.54 1.59
CA VAL A 317 -10.50 10.30 1.10
C VAL A 317 -11.09 10.48 -0.29
N GLU A 318 -10.93 9.46 -1.11
CA GLU A 318 -11.68 9.30 -2.36
C GLU A 318 -12.74 8.22 -2.19
N THR A 319 -13.99 8.60 -2.46
CA THR A 319 -15.13 7.70 -2.38
C THR A 319 -15.46 7.21 -3.78
N SER A 320 -15.17 5.94 -4.07
CA SER A 320 -15.58 5.28 -5.30
C SER A 320 -16.81 4.40 -5.06
N LEU A 321 -17.70 4.37 -6.05
CA LEU A 321 -18.94 3.62 -6.00
C LEU A 321 -18.72 2.32 -6.80
N ARG A 322 -18.60 1.19 -6.11
CA ARG A 322 -18.50 -0.13 -6.74
C ARG A 322 -19.90 -0.75 -6.76
N GLY A 323 -20.50 -0.89 -7.93
CA GLY A 323 -21.86 -1.45 -8.05
C GLY A 323 -22.96 -0.64 -7.33
N GLU A 324 -24.03 -1.35 -6.93
CA GLU A 324 -25.27 -0.74 -6.39
C GLU A 324 -25.24 -0.57 -4.86
N THR A 325 -24.58 -1.49 -4.15
CA THR A 325 -24.56 -1.55 -2.67
C THR A 325 -23.16 -1.44 -2.07
N GLU A 326 -22.10 -1.30 -2.86
CA GLU A 326 -20.73 -1.19 -2.34
C GLU A 326 -20.20 0.25 -2.51
N ILE A 327 -19.53 0.72 -1.46
CA ILE A 327 -18.91 2.04 -1.36
C ILE A 327 -17.48 1.79 -0.90
N ALA A 328 -16.52 1.99 -1.79
CA ALA A 328 -15.11 1.90 -1.46
C ALA A 328 -14.58 3.31 -1.13
N VAL A 329 -13.90 3.42 0.00
CA VAL A 329 -13.32 4.66 0.53
C VAL A 329 -11.83 4.45 0.64
N GLU A 330 -11.07 5.13 -0.20
CA GLU A 330 -9.62 5.04 -0.22
C GLU A 330 -9.02 6.26 0.45
N THR A 331 -8.20 6.07 1.49
CA THR A 331 -7.49 7.18 2.13
C THR A 331 -6.25 7.54 1.32
N ILE A 332 -6.24 8.73 0.75
CA ILE A 332 -5.13 9.26 -0.07
C ILE A 332 -4.01 9.83 0.82
N GLY A 333 -4.28 10.14 2.09
CA GLY A 333 -3.26 10.51 3.09
C GLY A 333 -3.78 11.39 4.22
N LEU A 334 -2.87 11.73 5.15
CA LEU A 334 -3.12 12.67 6.26
C LEU A 334 -2.93 14.11 5.79
N ARG A 335 -3.94 14.95 6.03
CA ARG A 335 -3.86 16.40 5.83
C ARG A 335 -2.95 16.98 6.91
N HIS A 336 -1.76 17.46 6.53
CA HIS A 336 -0.96 18.30 7.41
C HIS A 336 -1.67 19.66 7.52
N ASN A 337 -2.08 20.03 8.73
CA ASN A 337 -2.36 21.42 9.08
C ASN A 337 -1.07 22.11 9.49
#